data_AF-A0A8D8I879-F1
#
_entry.id   AF-A0A8D8I879-F1
#
_cell.length_a   1.000
_cell.length_b   1.000
_cell.length_c   1.000
_cell.angle_alpha   90.00
_cell.angle_beta   90.00
_cell.angle_gamma   90.00
#
_symmetry.space_group_name_H-M   'P 1'
#
loop_
_entity.id
_entity.type
_entity.pdbx_description
1 polymer ?
#
loop_
_entity_poly.entity_id
_entity_poly.type
_entity_poly.pdbx_seq_one_letter_code
_entity_poly.pdbx_strand_id
1 'polypeptide(L)'
;KNSSGSCVPSCNDVCIGGHCNAQHECVCPENHYFNPYLLEFGIRNGTVCTGKCDHPCVNGICVGINKCVCFHGYQISKQDPFTCTPVCDSDDVDCANGVCKQGFRLDQNKCVPICDPECINGICESPGQCACLRGYHK
;
A
#
# COMPACT_ATOMS: atom_id res chain seq x y z
N LYS A 1 2.57 -19.84 -31.76
CA LYS A 1 3.94 -20.14 -31.26
C LYS A 1 4.24 -19.23 -30.10
N ASN A 2 4.81 -19.73 -29.01
CA ASN A 2 5.30 -18.87 -27.93
C ASN A 2 6.62 -18.18 -28.34
N SER A 3 7.16 -17.32 -27.47
CA SER A 3 8.42 -16.58 -27.68
C SER A 3 9.64 -17.49 -27.89
N SER A 4 9.56 -18.75 -27.46
CA SER A 4 10.59 -19.78 -27.65
C SER A 4 10.42 -20.62 -28.91
N GLY A 5 9.44 -20.32 -29.77
CA GLY A 5 9.24 -20.99 -31.07
C GLY A 5 8.43 -22.30 -31.00
N SER A 6 7.95 -22.69 -29.81
CA SER A 6 7.13 -23.89 -29.60
C SER A 6 5.66 -23.65 -29.94
N CYS A 7 5.01 -24.65 -30.52
CA CYS A 7 3.56 -24.67 -30.68
C CYS A 7 2.90 -25.01 -29.34
N VAL A 8 2.04 -24.12 -28.85
CA VAL A 8 1.30 -24.28 -27.61
C VAL A 8 -0.20 -24.21 -27.92
N PRO A 9 -1.06 -24.86 -27.12
CA PRO A 9 -2.51 -24.77 -27.29
C PRO A 9 -2.99 -23.31 -27.21
N SER A 10 -4.05 -22.99 -27.97
CA SER A 10 -4.73 -21.69 -27.86
C SER A 10 -5.86 -21.79 -26.84
N CYS A 11 -6.11 -20.74 -26.05
CA CYS A 11 -7.19 -20.77 -25.06
C CYS A 11 -8.54 -20.42 -25.70
N ASN A 12 -9.62 -20.98 -25.16
CA ASN A 12 -11.00 -20.62 -25.54
C ASN A 12 -11.34 -19.17 -25.15
N ASP A 13 -10.76 -18.69 -24.05
CA ASP A 13 -10.93 -17.34 -23.52
C ASP A 13 -9.55 -16.68 -23.27
N VAL A 14 -9.56 -15.41 -22.87
CA VAL A 14 -8.36 -14.69 -22.45
C VAL A 14 -7.72 -15.39 -21.23
N CYS A 15 -6.41 -15.59 -21.25
CA CYS A 15 -5.64 -16.23 -20.16
C CYS A 15 -4.41 -15.37 -19.82
N ILE A 16 -4.50 -14.58 -18.76
CA ILE A 16 -3.44 -13.66 -18.31
C ILE A 16 -2.68 -14.31 -17.16
N GLY A 17 -1.36 -14.42 -17.30
CA GLY A 17 -0.48 -15.02 -16.29
C GLY A 17 -0.58 -16.55 -16.20
N GLY A 18 -1.33 -17.19 -17.11
CA GLY A 18 -1.51 -18.64 -17.19
C GLY A 18 -1.05 -19.22 -18.52
N HIS A 19 -1.32 -20.51 -18.72
CA HIS A 19 -1.11 -21.21 -19.98
C HIS A 19 -2.31 -22.11 -20.31
N CYS A 20 -2.49 -22.43 -21.59
CA CYS A 20 -3.63 -23.23 -22.05
C CYS A 20 -3.28 -24.73 -22.03
N ASN A 21 -4.16 -25.56 -21.48
CA ASN A 21 -4.03 -27.02 -21.56
C ASN A 21 -4.51 -27.56 -22.93
N ALA A 22 -4.45 -28.89 -23.12
CA ALA A 22 -4.88 -29.54 -24.37
C ALA A 22 -6.40 -29.40 -24.64
N GLN A 23 -7.19 -29.09 -23.61
CA GLN A 23 -8.62 -28.83 -23.69
C GLN A 23 -8.94 -27.35 -23.98
N HIS A 24 -7.91 -26.53 -24.21
CA HIS A 24 -8.00 -25.08 -24.45
C HIS A 24 -8.48 -24.27 -23.23
N GLU A 25 -8.35 -24.82 -22.03
CA GLU A 25 -8.69 -24.16 -20.77
C GLU A 25 -7.45 -23.46 -20.19
N CYS A 26 -7.65 -22.30 -19.56
CA CYS A 26 -6.58 -21.59 -18.87
C CYS A 26 -6.22 -22.32 -17.58
N VAL A 27 -4.92 -22.55 -17.37
CA VAL A 27 -4.36 -23.21 -16.19
C VAL A 27 -3.33 -22.28 -15.56
N CYS A 28 -3.46 -22.09 -14.25
CA CYS A 28 -2.51 -21.29 -13.49
C CYS A 28 -1.23 -22.07 -13.18
N PRO A 29 -0.05 -21.43 -13.28
CA PRO A 29 1.20 -22.02 -12.86
C PRO A 29 1.23 -22.25 -11.34
N GLU A 30 2.25 -22.96 -10.87
CA GLU A 30 2.42 -23.24 -9.44
C GLU A 30 2.39 -21.94 -8.62
N ASN A 31 1.80 -22.01 -7.43
CA ASN A 31 1.58 -20.87 -6.53
C ASN A 31 0.79 -19.72 -7.16
N HIS A 32 -0.06 -19.99 -8.15
CA HIS A 32 -1.05 -19.05 -8.65
C HIS A 32 -2.45 -19.65 -8.55
N TYR A 33 -3.46 -18.78 -8.46
CA TYR A 33 -4.85 -19.18 -8.37
C TYR A 33 -5.73 -18.18 -9.12
N PHE A 34 -6.92 -18.63 -9.52
CA PHE A 34 -7.94 -17.72 -10.04
C PHE A 34 -8.51 -16.91 -8.88
N ASN A 35 -8.32 -15.59 -8.91
CA ASN A 35 -8.81 -14.72 -7.86
C ASN A 35 -10.31 -14.42 -8.09
N PRO A 36 -11.22 -14.96 -7.26
CA PRO A 36 -12.66 -14.79 -7.47
C PRO A 36 -13.11 -13.35 -7.23
N TYR A 37 -12.35 -12.53 -6.49
CA TYR A 37 -12.67 -11.11 -6.30
C TYR A 37 -12.62 -10.30 -7.60
N LEU A 38 -11.91 -10.79 -8.63
CA LEU A 38 -11.91 -10.15 -9.95
C LEU A 38 -13.27 -10.26 -10.66
N LEU A 39 -14.15 -11.17 -10.21
CA LEU A 39 -15.53 -11.27 -10.69
C LEU A 39 -16.34 -10.00 -10.40
N GLU A 40 -16.06 -9.33 -9.28
CA GLU A 40 -16.75 -8.09 -8.89
C GLU A 40 -16.45 -6.94 -9.86
N PHE A 41 -15.33 -7.02 -10.59
CA PHE A 41 -14.93 -6.05 -11.61
C PHE A 41 -15.33 -6.47 -13.04
N GLY A 42 -16.17 -7.50 -13.18
CA GLY A 42 -16.64 -8.00 -14.48
C GLY A 42 -15.63 -8.86 -15.25
N ILE A 43 -14.54 -9.30 -14.59
CA ILE A 43 -13.57 -10.23 -15.17
C ILE A 43 -14.10 -11.66 -14.99
N ARG A 44 -14.14 -12.46 -16.07
CA ARG A 44 -14.63 -13.85 -16.03
C ARG A 44 -13.74 -14.74 -15.15
N ASN A 45 -14.38 -15.60 -14.35
CA ASN A 45 -13.68 -16.56 -13.50
C ASN A 45 -12.86 -17.49 -14.40
N GLY A 46 -11.61 -17.76 -14.06
CA GLY A 46 -10.76 -18.64 -14.87
C GLY A 46 -9.93 -17.94 -15.96
N THR A 47 -9.88 -16.60 -16.01
CA THR A 47 -9.11 -15.87 -17.06
C THR A 47 -7.83 -15.19 -16.57
N VAL A 48 -7.70 -14.93 -15.27
CA VAL A 48 -6.56 -14.22 -14.67
C VAL A 48 -5.97 -15.03 -13.53
N CYS A 49 -4.70 -15.42 -13.67
CA CYS A 49 -3.94 -16.10 -12.64
C CYS A 49 -3.24 -15.08 -11.74
N THR A 50 -3.63 -15.04 -10.47
CA THR A 50 -3.01 -14.18 -9.45
C THR A 50 -2.03 -15.01 -8.63
N GLY A 51 -0.86 -14.45 -8.30
CA GLY A 51 0.10 -15.13 -7.43
C GLY A 51 -0.45 -15.31 -6.02
N LYS A 52 -0.13 -16.44 -5.40
CA LYS A 52 -0.48 -16.80 -4.02
C LYS A 52 0.55 -16.23 -3.06
N CYS A 53 0.07 -15.78 -1.92
CA CYS A 53 0.91 -15.44 -0.78
C CYS A 53 0.91 -16.62 0.20
N ASP A 54 2.07 -16.98 0.71
CA ASP A 54 2.24 -18.05 1.71
C ASP A 54 1.55 -17.68 3.03
N HIS A 55 1.49 -16.37 3.31
CA HIS A 55 0.76 -15.80 4.43
C HIS A 55 -0.23 -14.74 3.94
N PRO A 56 -1.37 -14.56 4.62
CA PRO A 56 -2.32 -13.51 4.26
C PRO A 56 -1.71 -12.13 4.45
N CYS A 57 -1.99 -11.21 3.53
CA CYS A 57 -1.60 -9.81 3.67
C CYS A 57 -2.46 -9.12 4.74
N VAL A 58 -1.86 -8.63 5.81
CA VAL A 58 -2.53 -7.84 6.84
C VAL A 58 -2.64 -6.39 6.36
N ASN A 59 -3.85 -5.82 6.34
CA ASN A 59 -4.15 -4.48 5.80
C ASN A 59 -3.71 -4.28 4.34
N GLY A 60 -3.80 -5.34 3.54
CA GLY A 60 -3.49 -5.29 2.11
C GLY A 60 -4.11 -6.47 1.36
N ILE A 61 -3.83 -6.52 0.06
CA ILE A 61 -4.25 -7.61 -0.83
C ILE A 61 -3.02 -8.25 -1.48
N CYS A 62 -3.06 -9.57 -1.61
CA CYS A 62 -2.06 -10.32 -2.35
C CYS A 62 -2.26 -10.09 -3.85
N VAL A 63 -1.25 -9.55 -4.52
CA VAL A 63 -1.30 -9.24 -5.96
C VAL A 63 -0.29 -10.05 -6.78
N GLY A 64 0.47 -10.93 -6.13
CA GLY A 64 1.53 -11.72 -6.75
C GLY A 64 2.16 -12.67 -5.74
N ILE A 65 3.17 -13.43 -6.18
CA ILE A 65 3.86 -14.39 -5.31
C ILE A 65 4.48 -13.63 -4.14
N ASN A 66 4.00 -13.91 -2.92
CA ASN A 66 4.46 -13.28 -1.68
C ASN A 66 4.56 -11.74 -1.76
N LYS A 67 3.68 -11.13 -2.57
CA LYS A 67 3.68 -9.70 -2.84
C LYS A 67 2.35 -9.09 -2.43
N CYS A 68 2.39 -8.34 -1.33
CA CYS A 68 1.27 -7.56 -0.85
C CYS A 68 1.28 -6.15 -1.44
N VAL A 69 0.09 -5.66 -1.77
CA VAL A 69 -0.16 -4.23 -1.97
C VAL A 69 -1.03 -3.75 -0.80
N CYS A 70 -0.59 -2.69 -0.15
CA CYS A 70 -1.25 -2.15 1.03
C CYS A 70 -2.49 -1.34 0.68
N PHE A 71 -3.48 -1.35 1.58
CA PHE A 71 -4.64 -0.48 1.45
C PHE A 71 -4.25 1.00 1.61
N HIS A 72 -5.13 1.90 1.18
CA HIS A 72 -4.89 3.34 1.29
C HIS A 72 -4.59 3.75 2.74
N GLY A 73 -3.54 4.55 2.95
CA GLY A 73 -3.09 4.95 4.29
C GLY A 73 -2.16 3.94 4.98
N TYR A 74 -1.76 2.86 4.29
CA TYR A 74 -0.80 1.88 4.79
C TYR A 74 0.40 1.76 3.85
N GLN A 75 1.55 1.39 4.42
CA GLN A 75 2.79 1.08 3.72
C GLN A 75 3.32 -0.29 4.15
N ILE A 76 4.15 -0.89 3.30
CA ILE A 76 4.74 -2.19 3.62
C ILE A 76 5.61 -2.07 4.89
N SER A 77 5.43 -3.00 5.82
CA SER A 77 6.25 -3.08 7.03
C SER A 77 7.71 -3.34 6.65
N LYS A 78 8.63 -2.76 7.43
CA LYS A 78 10.08 -3.02 7.26
C LYS A 78 10.48 -4.38 7.82
N GLN A 79 9.66 -4.96 8.71
CA GLN A 79 9.94 -6.20 9.42
C GLN A 79 9.33 -7.42 8.74
N ASP A 80 8.13 -7.27 8.16
CA ASP A 80 7.37 -8.36 7.59
C ASP A 80 6.71 -7.96 6.25
N PRO A 81 7.08 -8.57 5.12
CA PRO A 81 6.50 -8.24 3.81
C PRO A 81 5.02 -8.63 3.66
N PHE A 82 4.43 -9.37 4.61
CA PHE A 82 2.99 -9.66 4.63
C PHE A 82 2.19 -8.70 5.49
N THR A 83 2.85 -7.77 6.19
CA THR A 83 2.18 -6.81 7.06
C THR A 83 2.27 -5.41 6.47
N CYS A 84 1.12 -4.75 6.28
CA CYS A 84 1.04 -3.34 5.98
C CYS A 84 0.79 -2.55 7.26
N THR A 85 1.68 -1.61 7.57
CA THR A 85 1.60 -0.72 8.74
C THR A 85 1.03 0.64 8.34
N PRO A 86 0.24 1.31 9.20
CA PRO A 86 -0.26 2.66 8.91
C PRO A 86 0.88 3.60 8.52
N VAL A 87 0.64 4.41 7.48
CA VAL A 87 1.47 5.57 7.20
C VAL A 87 1.17 6.58 8.30
N CYS A 88 2.16 6.88 9.11
CA CYS A 88 2.07 7.80 10.23
C CYS A 88 3.32 8.68 10.21
N ASP A 89 3.12 9.98 10.43
CA ASP A 89 4.22 10.92 10.59
C ASP A 89 4.77 10.79 12.01
N SER A 90 5.89 10.09 12.12
CA SER A 90 6.50 9.83 13.42
C SER A 90 7.11 11.08 14.03
N ASP A 91 7.25 12.20 13.33
CA ASP A 91 7.90 13.38 13.89
C ASP A 91 6.98 14.09 14.90
N ASP A 92 5.68 14.17 14.59
CA ASP A 92 4.71 14.92 15.40
C ASP A 92 3.69 14.00 16.11
N VAL A 93 3.55 12.75 15.68
CA VAL A 93 2.55 11.78 16.18
C VAL A 93 3.21 10.55 16.81
N ASP A 94 2.67 10.08 17.93
CA ASP A 94 2.93 8.74 18.47
C ASP A 94 2.08 7.72 17.71
N CYS A 95 2.69 7.04 16.75
CA CYS A 95 2.02 6.04 15.90
C CYS A 95 1.50 4.81 16.64
N ALA A 96 1.93 4.55 17.89
CA ALA A 96 1.41 3.44 18.69
C ALA A 96 -0.01 3.72 19.22
N ASN A 97 -0.27 4.98 19.60
CA ASN A 97 -1.51 5.37 20.27
C ASN A 97 -2.33 6.41 19.48
N GLY A 98 -1.78 6.98 18.42
CA GLY A 98 -2.41 8.03 17.61
C GLY A 98 -2.50 9.39 18.30
N VAL A 99 -1.67 9.64 19.31
CA VAL A 99 -1.66 10.89 20.08
C VAL A 99 -0.49 11.77 19.64
N CYS A 100 -0.65 13.10 19.70
CA CYS A 100 0.47 14.00 19.44
C CYS A 100 1.61 13.79 20.44
N LYS A 101 2.85 13.86 19.95
CA LYS A 101 4.03 13.81 20.79
C LYS A 101 4.11 15.02 21.72
N GLN A 102 4.93 14.91 22.76
CA GLN A 102 5.19 16.03 23.66
C GLN A 102 5.72 17.24 22.88
N GLY A 103 5.15 18.41 23.15
CA GLY A 103 5.46 19.65 22.41
C GLY A 103 4.59 19.87 21.18
N PHE A 104 3.67 18.95 20.86
CA PHE A 104 2.68 19.09 19.79
C PHE A 104 1.26 19.00 20.36
N ARG A 105 0.31 19.67 19.71
CA ARG A 105 -1.13 19.62 20.03
C ARG A 105 -1.93 19.26 18.79
N LEU A 106 -3.09 18.63 18.98
CA LEU A 106 -4.00 18.34 17.88
C LEU A 106 -4.70 19.63 17.43
N ASP A 107 -4.59 19.95 16.14
CA ASP A 107 -5.24 21.06 15.46
C ASP A 107 -5.71 20.58 14.09
N GLN A 108 -7.01 20.65 13.81
CA GLN A 108 -7.61 20.22 12.53
C GLN A 108 -7.14 18.82 12.05
N ASN A 109 -7.11 17.83 12.94
CA ASN A 109 -6.62 16.46 12.69
C ASN A 109 -5.12 16.33 12.37
N LYS A 110 -4.31 17.35 12.71
CA LYS A 110 -2.85 17.31 12.60
C LYS A 110 -2.21 17.66 13.93
N CYS A 111 -1.09 17.04 14.23
CA CYS A 111 -0.27 17.47 15.35
C CYS A 111 0.56 18.67 14.90
N VAL A 112 0.35 19.81 15.56
CA VAL A 112 1.06 21.07 15.29
C VAL A 112 1.94 21.44 16.48
N PRO A 113 3.13 22.01 16.26
CA PRO A 113 4.03 22.35 17.35
C PRO A 113 3.42 23.41 18.27
N ILE A 114 3.73 23.31 19.55
CA ILE A 114 3.34 24.25 20.59
C ILE A 114 4.49 25.24 20.80
N CYS A 115 4.19 26.53 20.71
CA CYS A 115 5.11 27.61 21.05
C CYS A 115 4.51 28.41 22.22
N ASP A 116 5.25 28.51 23.32
CA ASP A 116 4.86 29.30 24.51
C ASP A 116 6.03 30.24 24.89
N PRO A 117 5.87 31.57 24.77
CA PRO A 117 4.68 32.27 24.28
C PRO A 117 4.42 32.03 22.78
N GLU A 118 3.20 32.32 22.34
CA GLU A 118 2.85 32.24 20.92
C GLU A 118 3.76 33.13 20.05
N CYS A 119 4.08 32.64 18.85
CA CYS A 119 4.92 33.37 17.90
C CYS A 119 4.19 34.61 17.35
N ILE A 120 4.58 35.79 17.79
CA ILE A 120 4.07 37.06 17.23
C ILE A 120 4.80 37.36 15.92
N ASN A 121 4.06 37.62 14.84
CA ASN A 121 4.60 37.84 13.48
C ASN A 121 5.51 36.69 12.99
N GLY A 122 5.21 35.46 13.42
CA GLY A 122 5.94 34.25 13.05
C GLY A 122 5.00 33.05 12.98
N ILE A 123 5.55 31.92 12.54
CA ILE A 123 4.91 30.61 12.62
C ILE A 123 5.72 29.71 13.56
N CYS A 124 5.02 28.82 14.27
CA CYS A 124 5.68 27.80 15.09
C CYS A 124 6.16 26.68 14.15
N GLU A 125 7.48 26.58 13.94
CA GLU A 125 8.08 25.61 13.01
C GLU A 125 8.40 24.29 13.72
N SER A 126 8.80 24.37 14.98
CA SER A 126 9.01 23.23 15.87
C SER A 126 8.65 23.64 17.31
N PRO A 127 8.50 22.70 18.26
CA PRO A 127 8.13 23.03 19.63
C PRO A 127 9.03 24.11 20.24
N GLY A 128 8.44 25.25 20.62
CA GLY A 128 9.17 26.40 21.16
C GLY A 128 10.02 27.19 20.16
N GLN A 129 10.00 26.88 18.86
CA GLN A 129 10.80 27.54 17.84
C GLN A 129 9.93 28.30 16.83
N CYS A 130 10.07 29.62 16.80
CA CYS A 130 9.42 30.48 15.83
C CYS A 130 10.28 30.71 14.58
N ALA A 131 9.65 30.57 13.41
CA ALA A 131 10.14 31.10 12.14
C ALA A 131 9.46 32.44 11.87
N CYS A 132 10.26 33.48 11.63
CA CYS A 132 9.74 34.83 11.38
C CYS A 132 9.02 34.90 10.03
N LEU A 133 7.90 35.62 9.98
CA LEU A 133 7.26 35.94 8.71
C LEU A 133 8.18 36.86 7.88
N ARG A 134 7.95 36.88 6.57
CA ARG A 134 8.74 37.73 5.66
C ARG A 134 8.67 39.20 6.11
N GLY A 135 9.84 39.81 6.29
CA GLY A 135 9.97 41.20 6.75
C GLY A 135 10.14 41.35 8.27
N TYR A 136 10.17 40.24 9.02
CA TYR A 136 10.43 40.22 10.46
C TYR A 136 11.76 39.50 10.76
N HIS A 137 12.41 39.88 11.86
CA HIS A 137 13.67 39.32 12.33
C HIS A 137 13.58 39.00 13.83
N LYS A 138 14.46 38.10 14.31
CA LYS A 138 14.58 37.73 15.72
C LYS A 138 15.28 38.80 16.54
#